data_AF-A0A9Q3GN58-F1
#
_entry.id   AF-A0A9Q3GN58-F1
#
_cell.length_a   1.000
_cell.length_b   1.000
_cell.length_c   1.000
_cell.angle_alpha   90.00
_cell.angle_beta   90.00
_cell.angle_gamma   90.00
#
_symmetry.space_group_name_H-M   'P 1'
#
loop_
_entity.id
_entity.type
_entity.pdbx_description
1 polymer ?
#
loop_
_entity_poly.entity_id
_entity_poly.type
_entity_poly.pdbx_seq_one_letter_code
_entity_poly.pdbx_strand_id
1 'polypeptide(L)'
;MTLSIDGWTDVSGFSIYALLLLCGQYIKQFVEILDLNLKFHTAENLVEAVKNCLDWKCISLKNISAVVTDSPSVMIKFQNLLTKYKPYIMKVNCVLHAFNLIAKNFIMHPTMEPIVKGNKVLANNFSTSSLWGEFLTQLARNNNISHCLSTLCESCWHSISKVCLSVQMHEEGFKKCLTMFKNPQ
;
A
#
# COMPACT_ATOMS: atom_id res chain seq x y z
N MET A 1 -1.38 -24.33 -8.07
CA MET A 1 -1.38 -22.89 -8.41
C MET A 1 -1.75 -22.10 -7.18
N THR A 2 -1.30 -20.86 -7.06
CA THR A 2 -1.69 -19.98 -5.96
C THR A 2 -2.60 -18.89 -6.49
N LEU A 3 -3.76 -18.72 -5.85
CA LEU A 3 -4.69 -17.64 -6.15
C LEU A 3 -4.34 -16.45 -5.26
N SER A 4 -3.97 -15.33 -5.84
CA SER A 4 -3.80 -14.06 -5.14
C SER A 4 -5.05 -13.22 -5.37
N ILE A 5 -5.59 -12.66 -4.30
CA ILE A 5 -6.72 -11.73 -4.36
C ILE A 5 -6.31 -10.46 -3.63
N ASP A 6 -6.39 -9.34 -4.32
CA ASP A 6 -6.14 -8.02 -3.75
C ASP A 6 -7.40 -7.18 -3.85
N GLY A 7 -7.81 -6.57 -2.74
CA GLY A 7 -9.06 -5.83 -2.63
C GLY A 7 -8.80 -4.39 -2.23
N TRP A 8 -9.43 -3.45 -2.93
CA TRP A 8 -9.38 -2.04 -2.55
C TRP A 8 -10.72 -1.37 -2.80
N THR A 9 -10.91 -0.24 -2.13
CA THR A 9 -12.02 0.68 -2.39
C THR A 9 -11.51 1.80 -3.29
N ASP A 10 -12.19 2.06 -4.40
CA ASP A 10 -11.83 3.13 -5.31
C ASP A 10 -12.27 4.52 -4.77
N VAL A 11 -12.00 5.56 -5.57
CA VAL A 11 -12.33 6.95 -5.22
C VAL A 11 -13.84 7.22 -5.13
N SER A 12 -14.66 6.37 -5.73
CA SER A 12 -16.13 6.45 -5.69
C SER A 12 -16.73 5.62 -4.55
N GLY A 13 -15.90 4.96 -3.74
CA GLY A 13 -16.35 4.12 -2.63
C GLY A 13 -16.68 2.69 -3.06
N PHE A 14 -16.27 2.30 -4.27
CA PHE A 14 -16.57 0.99 -4.83
C PHE A 14 -15.52 -0.02 -4.44
N SER A 15 -15.91 -1.21 -3.94
CA SER A 15 -14.92 -2.26 -3.67
C SER A 15 -14.74 -3.21 -4.82
N ILE A 16 -13.48 -3.27 -5.22
CA ILE A 16 -12.98 -3.94 -6.41
C ILE A 16 -11.96 -4.97 -5.93
N TYR A 17 -11.98 -6.15 -6.55
CA TYR A 17 -11.06 -7.23 -6.22
C TYR A 17 -10.36 -7.75 -7.46
N ALA A 18 -9.03 -7.66 -7.49
CA ALA A 18 -8.22 -8.26 -8.54
C ALA A 18 -7.89 -9.71 -8.22
N LEU A 19 -8.11 -10.61 -9.19
CA LEU A 19 -7.71 -12.00 -9.11
C LEU A 19 -6.48 -12.23 -9.98
N LEU A 20 -5.43 -12.76 -9.37
CA LEU A 20 -4.22 -13.19 -10.06
C LEU A 20 -3.92 -14.66 -9.74
N LEU A 21 -3.47 -15.40 -10.74
CA LEU A 21 -2.93 -16.73 -10.56
C LEU A 21 -1.41 -16.70 -10.64
N LEU A 22 -0.77 -17.34 -9.68
CA LEU A 22 0.65 -17.65 -9.71
C LEU A 22 0.83 -19.13 -10.03
N CYS A 23 1.53 -19.38 -11.14
CA CYS A 23 1.79 -20.70 -11.70
C CYS A 23 3.29 -20.95 -11.74
N GLY A 24 3.82 -21.73 -10.79
CA GLY A 24 5.27 -21.91 -10.67
C GLY A 24 5.98 -20.62 -10.25
N GLN A 25 7.24 -20.48 -10.62
CA GLN A 25 8.12 -19.43 -10.07
C GLN A 25 7.97 -18.07 -10.74
N TYR A 26 7.60 -18.02 -12.02
CA TYR A 26 7.67 -16.80 -12.83
C TYR A 26 6.36 -16.42 -13.53
N ILE A 27 5.38 -17.32 -13.60
CA ILE A 27 4.15 -17.06 -14.35
C ILE A 27 3.13 -16.43 -13.40
N LYS A 28 2.77 -15.18 -13.71
CA LYS A 28 1.67 -14.44 -13.09
C LYS A 28 0.63 -14.18 -14.17
N GLN A 29 -0.58 -14.68 -13.97
CA GLN A 29 -1.70 -14.49 -14.89
C GLN A 29 -2.75 -13.64 -14.21
N PHE A 30 -3.06 -12.51 -14.83
CA PHE A 30 -4.24 -11.75 -14.47
C PHE A 30 -5.48 -12.54 -14.90
N VAL A 31 -6.41 -12.77 -13.97
CA VAL A 31 -7.61 -13.56 -14.25
C VAL A 31 -8.79 -12.64 -14.55
N GLU A 32 -9.11 -11.75 -13.60
CA GLU A 32 -10.26 -10.85 -13.71
C GLU A 32 -10.24 -9.76 -12.63
N ILE A 33 -11.00 -8.68 -12.86
CA ILE A 33 -11.44 -7.76 -11.82
C ILE A 33 -12.89 -8.09 -11.43
N LEU A 34 -13.14 -8.33 -10.14
CA LEU A 34 -14.48 -8.49 -9.59
C LEU A 34 -14.98 -7.17 -9.01
N ASP A 35 -16.11 -6.70 -9.52
CA ASP A 35 -16.88 -5.62 -8.92
C ASP A 35 -17.94 -6.23 -7.97
N LEU A 36 -17.87 -5.85 -6.69
CA LEU A 36 -18.82 -6.32 -5.64
C LEU A 36 -19.69 -5.20 -5.06
N ASN A 37 -19.79 -4.04 -5.72
CA ASN A 37 -20.54 -2.88 -5.25
C ASN A 37 -22.00 -3.19 -4.93
N LEU A 38 -22.66 -3.89 -5.85
CA LEU A 38 -24.09 -4.17 -5.76
C LEU A 38 -24.43 -5.29 -4.77
N LYS A 39 -23.44 -6.10 -4.35
CA LYS A 39 -23.70 -7.32 -3.58
C LYS A 39 -23.41 -7.19 -2.09
N PHE A 40 -22.93 -6.06 -1.58
CA PHE A 40 -22.32 -5.92 -0.24
C PHE A 40 -21.07 -6.81 -0.09
N HIS A 41 -20.02 -6.24 0.52
CA HIS A 41 -18.70 -6.86 0.67
C HIS A 41 -18.65 -7.92 1.79
N THR A 42 -19.54 -8.92 1.71
CA THR A 42 -19.50 -10.08 2.59
C THR A 42 -18.52 -11.12 2.06
N ALA A 43 -17.94 -11.89 2.97
CA ALA A 43 -17.05 -12.99 2.61
C ALA A 43 -17.77 -14.05 1.77
N GLU A 44 -19.05 -14.29 2.03
CA GLU A 44 -19.91 -15.21 1.31
C GLU A 44 -20.04 -14.81 -0.17
N ASN A 45 -20.37 -13.55 -0.43
CA ASN A 45 -20.51 -13.03 -1.79
C ASN A 45 -19.18 -13.07 -2.54
N LEU A 46 -18.07 -12.79 -1.86
CA LEU A 46 -16.73 -12.90 -2.45
C LEU A 46 -16.39 -14.34 -2.80
N VAL A 47 -16.68 -15.32 -1.94
CA VAL A 47 -16.48 -16.75 -2.25
C VAL A 47 -17.28 -17.15 -3.48
N GLU A 48 -18.55 -16.75 -3.57
CA GLU A 48 -19.41 -17.06 -4.70
C GLU A 48 -18.88 -16.40 -6.00
N ALA A 49 -18.53 -15.11 -5.94
CA ALA A 49 -17.99 -14.39 -7.10
C ALA A 49 -16.67 -14.99 -7.60
N VAL A 50 -15.76 -15.36 -6.69
CA VAL A 50 -14.49 -16.01 -7.04
C VAL A 50 -14.76 -17.38 -7.68
N LYS A 51 -15.65 -18.20 -7.12
CA LYS A 51 -16.00 -19.50 -7.72
C LYS A 51 -16.57 -19.35 -9.12
N ASN A 52 -17.56 -18.48 -9.28
CA ASN A 52 -18.20 -18.23 -10.57
C ASN A 52 -17.21 -17.69 -11.60
N CYS A 53 -16.29 -16.80 -11.19
CA CYS A 53 -15.23 -16.28 -12.05
C CYS A 53 -14.27 -17.39 -12.51
N LEU A 54 -13.79 -18.23 -11.58
CA LEU A 54 -12.89 -19.32 -11.90
C LEU A 54 -13.56 -20.36 -12.81
N ASP A 55 -14.81 -20.72 -12.53
CA ASP A 55 -15.58 -21.64 -13.36
C ASP A 55 -15.78 -21.08 -14.77
N TRP A 56 -16.15 -19.80 -14.90
CA TRP A 56 -16.28 -19.10 -16.18
C TRP A 56 -14.97 -19.06 -16.98
N LYS A 57 -13.84 -18.89 -16.30
CA LYS A 57 -12.50 -18.90 -16.91
C LYS A 57 -11.94 -20.32 -17.09
N CYS A 58 -12.73 -21.36 -16.86
CA CYS A 58 -12.34 -22.77 -16.95
C CYS A 58 -11.14 -23.15 -16.04
N ILE A 59 -10.98 -22.45 -14.91
CA ILE A 59 -9.95 -22.72 -13.91
C ILE A 59 -10.56 -23.58 -12.80
N SER A 60 -10.18 -24.85 -12.74
CA SER A 60 -10.65 -25.71 -11.67
C SER A 60 -10.06 -25.30 -10.31
N LEU A 61 -10.94 -25.09 -9.33
CA LEU A 61 -10.55 -24.86 -7.93
C LEU A 61 -9.67 -26.01 -7.38
N LYS A 62 -9.77 -27.22 -7.95
CA LYS A 62 -8.91 -28.37 -7.62
C LYS A 62 -7.43 -28.14 -7.88
N ASN A 63 -7.11 -27.25 -8.81
CA ASN A 63 -5.73 -26.96 -9.19
C ASN A 63 -5.11 -25.83 -8.34
N ILE A 64 -5.90 -25.23 -7.43
CA ILE A 64 -5.48 -24.18 -6.52
C ILE A 64 -5.03 -24.83 -5.21
N SER A 65 -3.76 -24.65 -4.86
CA SER A 65 -3.14 -25.21 -3.66
C SER A 65 -3.07 -24.20 -2.52
N ALA A 66 -3.14 -22.91 -2.82
CA ALA A 66 -3.06 -21.84 -1.84
C ALA A 66 -3.87 -20.62 -2.28
N VAL A 67 -4.33 -19.85 -1.31
CA VAL A 67 -4.93 -18.52 -1.51
C VAL A 67 -4.17 -17.49 -0.69
N VAL A 68 -3.81 -16.38 -1.33
CA VAL A 68 -3.09 -15.24 -0.73
C VAL A 68 -4.01 -14.04 -0.75
N THR A 69 -4.30 -13.48 0.41
CA THR A 69 -5.04 -12.21 0.55
C THR A 69 -4.39 -11.34 1.62
N ASP A 70 -4.76 -10.06 1.67
CA ASP A 70 -4.53 -9.25 2.86
C ASP A 70 -5.39 -9.74 4.05
N SER A 71 -5.27 -9.07 5.19
CA SER A 71 -5.86 -9.54 6.46
C SER A 71 -7.02 -8.71 7.05
N PRO A 72 -7.86 -7.98 6.28
CA PRO A 72 -9.09 -7.43 6.83
C PRO A 72 -10.06 -8.56 7.20
N SER A 73 -11.00 -8.28 8.10
CA SER A 73 -11.94 -9.26 8.65
C SER A 73 -12.71 -10.04 7.57
N VAL A 74 -13.12 -9.37 6.50
CA VAL A 74 -13.80 -9.97 5.35
C VAL A 74 -12.92 -11.01 4.65
N MET A 75 -11.64 -10.72 4.47
CA MET A 75 -10.69 -11.61 3.79
C MET A 75 -10.31 -12.81 4.65
N ILE A 76 -10.12 -12.61 5.95
CA ILE A 76 -9.92 -13.71 6.90
C ILE A 76 -11.14 -14.65 6.86
N LYS A 77 -12.36 -14.09 6.88
CA LYS A 77 -13.59 -14.88 6.79
C LYS A 77 -13.70 -15.58 5.43
N PHE A 78 -13.34 -14.92 4.33
CA PHE A 78 -13.30 -15.51 2.99
C PHE A 78 -12.35 -16.72 2.93
N GLN A 79 -11.11 -16.57 3.41
CA GLN A 79 -10.14 -17.65 3.48
C GLN A 79 -10.68 -18.84 4.30
N ASN A 80 -11.33 -18.57 5.44
CA ASN A 80 -11.94 -19.60 6.30
C ASN A 80 -13.09 -20.33 5.59
N LEU A 81 -13.97 -19.61 4.89
CA LEU A 81 -15.05 -20.22 4.11
C LEU A 81 -14.51 -21.07 2.96
N LEU A 82 -13.49 -20.59 2.25
CA LEU A 82 -12.89 -21.31 1.13
C LEU A 82 -12.18 -22.59 1.59
N THR A 83 -11.44 -22.53 2.69
CA THR A 83 -10.77 -23.72 3.27
C THR A 83 -11.73 -24.71 3.92
N LYS A 84 -12.83 -24.24 4.50
CA LYS A 84 -13.92 -25.14 4.93
C LYS A 84 -14.51 -25.89 3.73
N TYR A 85 -14.64 -25.23 2.58
CA TYR A 85 -15.12 -25.85 1.34
C TYR A 85 -14.08 -26.76 0.66
N LYS A 86 -12.80 -26.40 0.67
CA LYS A 86 -11.66 -27.17 0.15
C LYS A 86 -10.50 -27.20 1.16
N PRO A 87 -10.44 -28.22 2.04
CA PRO A 87 -9.47 -28.27 3.13
C PRO A 87 -7.99 -28.32 2.71
N TYR A 88 -7.70 -28.75 1.48
CA TYR A 88 -6.33 -28.78 0.96
C TYR A 88 -5.80 -27.41 0.53
N ILE A 89 -6.66 -26.39 0.40
CA ILE A 89 -6.22 -25.04 0.05
C ILE A 89 -5.54 -24.41 1.26
N MET A 90 -4.27 -24.05 1.12
CA MET A 90 -3.51 -23.35 2.15
C MET A 90 -3.94 -21.88 2.24
N LYS A 91 -4.14 -21.38 3.46
CA LYS A 91 -4.35 -19.95 3.73
C LYS A 91 -3.01 -19.26 3.89
N VAL A 92 -2.75 -18.24 3.08
CA VAL A 92 -1.52 -17.47 3.14
C VAL A 92 -1.89 -16.00 3.32
N ASN A 93 -1.34 -15.38 4.37
CA ASN A 93 -1.52 -13.95 4.57
C ASN A 93 -0.50 -13.16 3.75
N CYS A 94 -0.89 -11.99 3.28
CA CYS A 94 0.00 -11.08 2.57
C CYS A 94 1.15 -10.61 3.48
N VAL A 95 2.38 -11.03 3.14
CA VAL A 95 3.59 -10.63 3.87
C VAL A 95 3.82 -9.12 3.80
N LEU A 96 3.47 -8.48 2.70
CA LEU A 96 3.58 -7.02 2.56
C LEU A 96 2.67 -6.29 3.56
N HIS A 97 1.47 -6.82 3.80
CA HIS A 97 0.58 -6.28 4.82
C HIS A 97 1.17 -6.46 6.23
N ALA A 98 1.79 -7.60 6.52
CA ALA A 98 2.49 -7.81 7.79
C ALA A 98 3.62 -6.79 8.01
N PHE A 99 4.42 -6.50 6.99
CA PHE A 99 5.45 -5.46 7.06
C PHE A 99 4.86 -4.05 7.24
N ASN A 100 3.74 -3.72 6.58
CA ASN A 100 3.01 -2.47 6.81
C ASN A 100 2.59 -2.34 8.28
N LEU A 101 2.05 -3.39 8.90
CA LEU A 101 1.64 -3.37 10.30
C LEU A 101 2.82 -3.19 11.26
N ILE A 102 3.93 -3.91 11.02
CA ILE A 102 5.16 -3.75 11.81
C ILE A 102 5.68 -2.32 11.70
N ALA A 103 5.80 -1.78 10.49
CA ALA A 103 6.24 -0.41 10.26
C ALA A 103 5.33 0.61 10.96
N LYS A 104 4.00 0.42 10.89
CA LYS A 104 3.03 1.27 11.58
C LYS A 104 3.25 1.27 13.10
N ASN A 105 3.50 0.11 13.70
CA ASN A 105 3.78 0.03 15.13
C ASN A 105 5.05 0.79 15.52
N PHE A 106 6.12 0.70 14.71
CA PHE A 106 7.33 1.49 14.93
C PHE A 106 7.07 3.00 14.84
N ILE A 107 6.31 3.42 13.84
CA ILE A 107 5.96 4.85 13.61
C ILE A 107 5.13 5.40 14.78
N MET A 108 4.19 4.62 15.30
CA MET A 108 3.31 5.01 16.41
C MET A 108 3.99 4.93 17.78
N HIS A 109 5.25 4.49 17.86
CA HIS A 109 5.98 4.49 19.12
C HIS A 109 6.17 5.94 19.62
N PRO A 110 5.99 6.24 20.92
CA PRO A 110 6.06 7.62 21.44
C PRO A 110 7.36 8.38 21.11
N THR A 111 8.47 7.65 20.95
CA THR A 111 9.77 8.23 20.54
C THR A 111 9.82 8.59 19.05
N MET A 112 9.14 7.81 18.20
CA MET A 112 9.18 7.98 16.74
C MET A 112 8.07 8.89 16.23
N GLU A 113 6.91 8.89 16.88
CA GLU A 113 5.73 9.64 16.44
C GLU A 113 6.03 11.14 16.23
N PRO A 114 6.72 11.86 17.15
CA PRO A 114 7.04 13.26 16.95
C PRO A 114 7.96 13.51 15.74
N ILE A 115 8.93 12.61 15.51
CA ILE A 115 9.89 12.69 14.40
C ILE A 115 9.15 12.53 13.07
N VAL A 116 8.33 11.48 12.98
CA VAL A 116 7.53 11.19 11.79
C VAL A 116 6.55 12.33 11.49
N LYS A 117 5.87 12.85 12.52
CA LYS A 117 4.94 13.96 12.38
C LYS A 117 5.65 15.23 11.89
N GLY A 118 6.81 15.56 12.44
CA GLY A 118 7.62 16.70 12.01
C GLY A 118 8.06 16.59 10.54
N ASN A 119 8.57 15.42 10.16
CA ASN A 119 8.98 15.16 8.77
C ASN A 119 7.80 15.22 7.80
N LYS A 120 6.63 14.69 8.18
CA LYS A 120 5.40 14.78 7.38
C LYS A 120 4.96 16.23 7.18
N VAL A 121 5.00 17.04 8.24
CA VAL A 121 4.64 18.47 8.17
C VAL A 121 5.61 19.24 7.25
N LEU A 122 6.93 19.02 7.40
CA LEU A 122 7.93 19.66 6.54
C LEU A 122 7.75 19.28 5.08
N ALA A 123 7.70 17.98 4.79
CA ALA A 123 7.55 17.48 3.44
C ALA A 123 6.27 18.03 2.79
N ASN A 124 5.12 17.98 3.50
CA ASN A 124 3.86 18.48 2.98
C ASN A 124 3.88 19.99 2.73
N ASN A 125 4.37 20.80 3.67
CA ASN A 125 4.39 22.26 3.53
C ASN A 125 5.22 22.72 2.32
N PHE A 126 6.38 22.10 2.09
CA PHE A 126 7.23 22.43 0.95
C PHE A 126 6.74 21.81 -0.36
N SER A 127 5.98 20.71 -0.31
CA SER A 127 5.36 20.12 -1.50
C SER A 127 4.14 20.90 -1.98
N THR A 128 3.43 21.59 -1.07
CA THR A 128 2.25 22.40 -1.40
C THR A 128 2.61 23.87 -1.68
N SER A 129 3.72 24.37 -1.16
CA SER A 129 4.19 25.72 -1.46
C SER A 129 4.96 25.78 -2.78
N SER A 130 4.39 26.46 -3.78
CA SER A 130 5.06 26.66 -5.07
C SER A 130 6.42 27.37 -4.92
N LEU A 131 6.44 28.49 -4.20
CA LEU A 131 7.65 29.30 -4.01
C LEU A 131 8.73 28.55 -3.23
N TRP A 132 8.40 28.05 -2.02
CA TRP A 132 9.39 27.40 -1.17
C TRP A 132 9.80 26.02 -1.69
N GLY A 133 8.88 25.31 -2.34
CA GLY A 133 9.16 24.04 -3.00
C GLY A 133 10.12 24.20 -4.18
N GLU A 134 9.93 25.22 -5.02
CA GLU A 134 10.83 25.51 -6.14
C GLU A 134 12.22 25.93 -5.64
N PHE A 135 12.28 26.83 -4.65
CA PHE A 135 13.53 27.26 -4.06
C PHE A 135 14.31 26.09 -3.45
N LEU A 136 13.63 25.21 -2.71
CA LEU A 136 14.24 24.01 -2.15
C LEU A 136 14.75 23.06 -3.24
N THR A 137 14.01 22.91 -4.34
CA THR A 137 14.41 22.09 -5.49
C THR A 137 15.66 22.65 -6.18
N GLN A 138 15.77 23.98 -6.30
CA GLN A 138 16.97 24.62 -6.84
C GLN A 138 18.18 24.41 -5.93
N LEU A 139 18.01 24.56 -4.61
CA LEU A 139 19.07 24.27 -3.64
C LEU A 139 19.49 22.80 -3.68
N ALA A 140 18.54 21.87 -3.83
CA ALA A 140 18.83 20.45 -3.97
C ALA A 140 19.72 20.18 -5.20
N ARG A 141 19.37 20.76 -6.35
CA ARG A 141 20.17 20.65 -7.58
C ARG A 141 21.58 21.21 -7.41
N ASN A 142 21.72 22.38 -6.80
CA ASN A 142 23.02 23.01 -6.57
C ASN A 142 23.93 22.20 -5.64
N ASN A 143 23.34 21.41 -4.74
CA ASN A 143 24.05 20.54 -3.82
C ASN A 143 24.16 19.08 -4.31
N ASN A 144 23.80 18.80 -5.57
CA ASN A 144 23.80 17.46 -6.16
C ASN A 144 22.95 16.43 -5.37
N ILE A 145 21.86 16.88 -4.76
CA ILE A 145 20.90 16.00 -4.09
C ILE A 145 19.97 15.43 -5.17
N SER A 146 20.05 14.10 -5.37
CA SER A 146 19.29 13.38 -6.40
C SER A 146 17.86 13.00 -5.97
N HIS A 147 17.56 13.06 -4.67
CA HIS A 147 16.25 12.72 -4.13
C HIS A 147 15.32 13.93 -4.14
N CYS A 148 14.06 13.73 -4.51
CA CYS A 148 13.00 14.71 -4.30
C CYS A 148 12.35 14.52 -2.92
N LEU A 149 11.67 15.56 -2.44
CA LEU A 149 10.79 15.42 -1.28
C LEU A 149 9.72 14.36 -1.55
N SER A 150 9.60 13.43 -0.62
CA SER A 150 8.63 12.34 -0.70
C SER A 150 7.48 12.61 0.26
N THR A 151 6.27 12.29 -0.14
CA THR A 151 5.08 12.33 0.72
C THR A 151 4.80 10.96 1.32
N LEU A 152 4.15 10.96 2.49
CA LEU A 152 3.80 9.73 3.19
C LEU A 152 2.63 9.04 2.48
N CYS A 153 2.80 7.75 2.17
CA CYS A 153 1.74 6.88 1.65
C CYS A 153 1.43 5.82 2.71
N GLU A 154 0.28 5.96 3.39
CA GLU A 154 -0.04 5.14 4.57
C GLU A 154 -0.20 3.65 4.26
N SER A 155 -0.55 3.30 3.02
CA SER A 155 -0.65 1.92 2.53
C SER A 155 0.70 1.29 2.15
N CYS A 156 1.81 2.02 2.27
CA CYS A 156 3.14 1.58 1.84
C CYS A 156 4.16 1.68 2.99
N TRP A 157 4.62 0.54 3.51
CA TRP A 157 5.49 0.45 4.69
C TRP A 157 6.77 1.27 4.57
N HIS A 158 7.38 1.32 3.39
CA HIS A 158 8.64 2.02 3.16
C HIS A 158 8.44 3.50 2.81
N SER A 159 7.20 4.01 2.77
CA SER A 159 6.97 5.42 2.45
C SER A 159 7.52 6.33 3.54
N ILE A 160 7.47 5.90 4.81
CA ILE A 160 8.01 6.70 5.91
C ILE A 160 9.52 6.84 5.82
N SER A 161 10.23 5.76 5.48
CA SER A 161 11.69 5.81 5.36
C SER A 161 12.09 6.74 4.21
N LYS A 162 11.33 6.74 3.11
CA LYS A 162 11.50 7.71 2.02
C LYS A 162 11.27 9.15 2.47
N VAL A 163 10.21 9.42 3.24
CA VAL A 163 9.93 10.77 3.78
C VAL A 163 11.08 11.21 4.68
N CYS A 164 11.45 10.41 5.69
CA CYS A 164 12.53 10.74 6.62
C CYS A 164 13.87 10.95 5.91
N LEU A 165 14.23 10.07 4.98
CA LEU A 165 15.46 10.19 4.20
C LEU A 165 15.43 11.46 3.34
N SER A 166 14.30 11.74 2.67
CA SER A 166 14.16 12.95 1.87
C SER A 166 14.31 14.21 2.73
N VAL A 167 13.73 14.23 3.94
CA VAL A 167 13.86 15.37 4.84
C VAL A 167 15.32 15.55 5.29
N GLN A 168 15.99 14.46 5.67
CA GLN A 168 17.39 14.47 6.07
C GLN A 168 18.30 14.99 4.95
N MET A 169 18.10 14.53 3.71
CA MET A 169 18.90 14.98 2.57
C MET A 169 18.71 16.47 2.27
N HIS A 170 17.54 17.05 2.58
CA HIS A 170 17.23 18.46 2.35
C HIS A 170 17.42 19.33 3.60
N GLU A 171 18.02 18.81 4.67
CA GLU A 171 18.17 19.52 5.96
C GLU A 171 18.79 20.91 5.79
N GLU A 172 19.89 21.02 5.07
CA GLU A 172 20.57 22.29 4.81
C GLU A 172 19.72 23.25 3.98
N GLY A 173 18.90 22.72 3.07
CA GLY A 173 17.92 23.49 2.32
C GLY A 173 16.86 24.10 3.23
N PHE A 174 16.29 23.30 4.13
CA PHE A 174 15.30 23.78 5.11
C PHE A 174 15.87 24.84 6.05
N LYS A 175 17.10 24.65 6.54
CA LYS A 175 17.78 25.65 7.38
C LYS A 175 17.95 26.99 6.65
N LYS A 176 18.34 26.97 5.38
CA LYS A 176 18.44 28.18 4.54
C LYS A 176 17.09 28.88 4.38
N CYS A 177 16.03 28.13 4.05
CA CYS A 177 14.67 28.67 3.96
C CYS A 177 14.23 29.34 5.27
N LEU A 178 14.52 28.72 6.41
CA LEU A 178 14.20 29.27 7.74
C LEU A 178 14.96 30.57 8.02
N THR A 179 16.25 30.64 7.67
CA THR A 179 17.05 31.86 7.84
C THR A 179 16.51 33.00 6.98
N MET A 180 16.14 32.73 5.72
CA MET A 180 15.54 33.72 4.83
C MET A 180 14.18 34.20 5.33
N PHE A 181 13.35 33.29 5.84
CA PHE A 181 12.05 33.65 6.41
C PHE A 181 12.17 34.56 7.64
N LYS A 182 13.18 34.33 8.49
CA LYS A 182 13.43 35.15 9.69
C LYS A 182 14.06 36.50 9.39
N ASN A 183 14.82 36.60 8.30
CA ASN A 183 15.49 37.81 7.85
C ASN A 183 15.08 38.15 6.41
N PRO A 184 13.83 38.57 6.18
CA PRO A 184 13.41 39.04 4.86
C PRO A 184 14.19 40.33 4.57
N GLN A 185 15.13 40.25 3.62
CA GLN A 185 15.78 41.44 3.04
C GLN A 185 14.81 42.16 2.12
#